data_AF-A0AA87ZKM9-F1
#
_entry.id   AF-A0AA87ZKM9-F1
#
_cell.length_a   1.000
_cell.length_b   1.000
_cell.length_c   1.000
_cell.angle_alpha   90.00
_cell.angle_beta   90.00
_cell.angle_gamma   90.00
#
_symmetry.space_group_name_H-M   'P 1'
#
loop_
_entity.id
_entity.type
_entity.pdbx_description
1 polymer ?
#
loop_
_entity_poly.entity_id
_entity_poly.type
_entity_poly.pdbx_seq_one_letter_code
_entity_poly.pdbx_strand_id
1 'polypeptide(L)'
;MAKDEGNPGVNWRNGSDLNCADQVMSQNDVTLTLEDLNGTNDGNDLLPTSAEANSHVDIQPPCQSATSSKGKKRKATRNFDFEREFASVREAIKDVATAIREGNAIAERSRPRVYSEQEVFRELVRIGVERQLRFRAYTFLIANAGRVRAFFGCPVEERKEFLLQMMYSPQDC
;
A
#
# COMPACT_ATOMS: atom_id res chain seq x y z
N MET A 1 -30.17 -47.21 45.25
CA MET A 1 -28.78 -46.69 45.19
C MET A 1 -28.02 -47.60 44.23
N ALA A 2 -27.29 -47.21 43.21
CA ALA A 2 -27.20 -46.03 42.34
C ALA A 2 -26.62 -46.59 41.01
N LYS A 3 -26.99 -46.00 39.88
CA LYS A 3 -26.46 -46.34 38.55
C LYS A 3 -25.11 -45.62 38.31
N ASP A 4 -24.34 -46.23 37.40
CA ASP A 4 -23.74 -45.59 36.21
C ASP A 4 -22.22 -45.26 36.15
N GLU A 5 -21.69 -45.67 34.98
CA GLU A 5 -20.53 -45.19 34.19
C GLU A 5 -19.11 -45.35 34.77
N GLY A 6 -18.09 -45.83 34.05
CA GLY A 6 -17.87 -45.87 32.61
C GLY A 6 -16.57 -45.10 32.31
N ASN A 7 -15.44 -45.81 32.12
CA ASN A 7 -14.25 -45.22 31.49
C ASN A 7 -13.28 -46.28 30.96
N PRO A 8 -13.12 -46.44 29.64
CA PRO A 8 -11.93 -47.05 29.08
C PRO A 8 -11.14 -46.05 28.22
N GLY A 9 -9.83 -46.03 28.44
CA GLY A 9 -8.85 -46.07 27.35
C GLY A 9 -8.67 -44.79 26.54
N VAL A 10 -7.68 -43.99 26.96
CA VAL A 10 -7.02 -43.00 26.11
C VAL A 10 -6.31 -43.75 24.96
N ASN A 11 -6.75 -43.56 23.72
CA ASN A 11 -6.08 -44.07 22.52
C ASN A 11 -5.46 -42.90 21.73
N TRP A 12 -4.13 -42.81 21.76
CA TRP A 12 -3.37 -41.90 20.93
C TRP A 12 -3.23 -42.49 19.52
N ARG A 13 -4.11 -42.06 18.60
CA ARG A 13 -3.87 -42.26 17.16
C ARG A 13 -3.42 -40.95 16.53
N ASN A 14 -2.10 -40.90 16.26
CA ASN A 14 -1.53 -40.07 15.22
C ASN A 14 -2.11 -40.48 13.86
N GLY A 15 -2.55 -39.49 13.10
CA GLY A 15 -2.98 -39.61 11.71
C GLY A 15 -2.81 -38.25 11.05
N SER A 16 -1.64 -38.05 10.46
CA SER A 16 -1.28 -36.93 9.61
C SER A 16 -2.11 -36.97 8.31
N ASP A 17 -2.77 -35.86 7.97
CA ASP A 17 -3.10 -35.53 6.59
C ASP A 17 -2.97 -34.01 6.38
N LEU A 18 -1.81 -33.64 5.85
CA LEU A 18 -1.51 -32.34 5.27
C LEU A 18 -2.24 -32.24 3.93
N ASN A 19 -3.30 -31.45 3.85
CA ASN A 19 -3.82 -31.02 2.55
C ASN A 19 -4.54 -29.68 2.66
N CYS A 20 -3.81 -28.58 2.47
CA CYS A 20 -4.39 -27.25 2.29
C CYS A 20 -3.42 -26.36 1.51
N ALA A 21 -3.10 -26.73 0.27
CA ALA A 21 -2.18 -25.96 -0.55
C ALA A 21 -2.53 -25.93 -2.05
N ASP A 22 -3.82 -26.01 -2.42
CA ASP A 22 -4.21 -25.92 -3.84
C ASP A 22 -5.44 -25.04 -4.14
N GLN A 23 -5.80 -24.11 -3.23
CA GLN A 23 -6.95 -23.22 -3.42
C GLN A 23 -6.55 -21.74 -3.41
N VAL A 24 -5.73 -21.28 -4.38
CA VAL A 24 -5.44 -19.82 -4.50
C VAL A 24 -5.27 -19.26 -5.91
N MET A 25 -5.55 -20.03 -6.97
CA MET A 25 -5.29 -19.57 -8.36
C MET A 25 -6.51 -19.06 -9.15
N SER A 26 -7.68 -18.85 -8.54
CA SER A 26 -8.95 -18.63 -9.28
C SER A 26 -9.61 -17.25 -9.14
N GLN A 27 -8.88 -16.15 -8.90
CA GLN A 27 -9.51 -14.84 -8.65
C GLN A 27 -8.90 -13.64 -9.38
N ASN A 28 -8.36 -13.80 -10.60
CA ASN A 28 -7.79 -12.69 -11.38
C ASN A 28 -8.39 -12.50 -12.79
N ASP A 29 -9.68 -12.78 -12.98
CA ASP A 29 -10.35 -12.41 -14.24
C ASP A 29 -10.95 -11.00 -14.12
N VAL A 30 -10.31 -10.04 -14.78
CA VAL A 30 -10.83 -8.68 -14.97
C VAL A 30 -11.67 -8.66 -16.24
N THR A 31 -12.99 -8.66 -16.09
CA THR A 31 -13.93 -8.47 -17.21
C THR A 31 -14.19 -6.98 -17.39
N LEU A 32 -13.61 -6.37 -18.42
CA LEU A 32 -13.94 -4.99 -18.80
C LEU A 32 -15.21 -5.00 -19.67
N THR A 33 -16.22 -4.22 -19.29
CA THR A 33 -17.43 -4.07 -20.11
C THR A 33 -17.22 -2.91 -21.09
N LEU A 34 -17.90 -2.96 -22.24
CA LEU A 34 -17.76 -1.96 -23.30
C LEU A 34 -18.19 -0.54 -22.86
N GLU A 35 -18.80 -0.43 -21.68
CA GLU A 35 -19.34 0.78 -21.07
C GLU A 35 -18.26 1.60 -20.35
N ASP A 36 -17.13 0.98 -19.98
CA ASP A 36 -16.05 1.62 -19.21
C ASP A 36 -15.20 2.61 -20.02
N LEU A 37 -15.41 2.73 -21.34
CA LEU A 37 -14.60 3.59 -22.22
C LEU A 37 -15.27 4.92 -22.60
N ASN A 38 -16.45 5.25 -22.07
CA ASN A 38 -17.17 6.46 -22.48
C ASN A 38 -17.24 7.52 -21.35
N GLY A 39 -16.06 8.07 -20.99
CA GLY A 39 -15.91 9.21 -20.09
C GLY A 39 -15.66 10.52 -20.83
N THR A 40 -16.75 11.13 -21.30
CA THR A 40 -17.01 12.55 -21.61
C THR A 40 -15.83 13.51 -21.89
N ASN A 41 -15.71 13.86 -23.17
CA ASN A 41 -15.30 15.16 -23.68
C ASN A 41 -16.17 16.29 -23.10
N ASP A 42 -15.56 17.28 -22.45
CA ASP A 42 -16.16 18.61 -22.28
C ASP A 42 -15.07 19.69 -22.42
N GLY A 43 -15.26 20.57 -23.40
CA GLY A 43 -14.37 21.66 -23.73
C GLY A 43 -14.71 22.96 -22.99
N ASN A 44 -13.97 24.02 -23.37
CA ASN A 44 -14.05 25.42 -22.94
C ASN A 44 -13.45 25.71 -21.53
N ASP A 45 -12.63 26.73 -21.27
CA ASP A 45 -12.25 27.95 -21.99
C ASP A 45 -10.98 28.57 -21.35
N LEU A 46 -10.33 29.50 -22.09
CA LEU A 46 -9.41 30.58 -21.67
C LEU A 46 -7.88 30.39 -21.80
N LEU A 47 -7.42 30.88 -22.96
CA LEU A 47 -6.13 31.52 -23.21
C LEU A 47 -6.05 32.88 -22.47
N PRO A 48 -4.85 33.39 -22.15
CA PRO A 48 -4.59 34.81 -22.42
C PRO A 48 -3.33 35.03 -23.26
N THR A 49 -3.55 35.87 -24.28
CA THR A 49 -2.62 36.40 -25.28
C THR A 49 -1.59 37.36 -24.69
N SER A 50 -0.37 37.31 -25.24
CA SER A 50 0.58 38.43 -25.38
C SER A 50 1.54 38.03 -26.52
N ALA A 51 1.33 38.44 -27.78
CA ALA A 51 1.78 39.70 -28.41
C ALA A 51 3.24 40.07 -28.08
N GLU A 52 4.17 40.41 -28.99
CA GLU A 52 4.31 40.45 -30.45
C GLU A 52 5.83 40.65 -30.71
N ALA A 53 6.37 40.13 -31.81
CA ALA A 53 7.53 40.74 -32.49
C ALA A 53 7.60 40.24 -33.93
N ASN A 54 6.92 40.97 -34.82
CA ASN A 54 7.04 40.85 -36.26
C ASN A 54 8.39 41.40 -36.72
N SER A 55 9.09 40.69 -37.60
CA SER A 55 9.81 41.33 -38.70
C SER A 55 9.72 40.47 -39.97
N HIS A 56 8.78 40.91 -40.81
CA HIS A 56 8.62 40.59 -42.21
C HIS A 56 9.75 41.24 -43.01
N VAL A 57 10.49 40.47 -43.81
CA VAL A 57 10.87 40.93 -45.16
C VAL A 57 10.88 39.72 -46.11
N ASP A 58 10.11 39.93 -47.17
CA ASP A 58 9.86 39.13 -48.34
C ASP A 58 11.08 39.01 -49.29
N ILE A 59 10.90 38.18 -50.32
CA ILE A 59 11.52 38.12 -51.65
C ILE A 59 12.13 36.74 -51.99
N GLN A 60 11.40 36.05 -52.89
CA GLN A 60 11.69 34.78 -53.54
C GLN A 60 12.44 35.00 -54.91
N PRO A 61 12.68 33.96 -55.76
CA PRO A 61 13.97 33.34 -56.13
C PRO A 61 14.43 33.70 -57.58
N PRO A 62 15.46 33.06 -58.21
CA PRO A 62 15.18 31.84 -59.00
C PRO A 62 16.38 30.88 -59.24
N CYS A 63 16.07 29.81 -60.00
CA CYS A 63 16.96 28.99 -60.84
C CYS A 63 17.23 27.56 -60.34
N GLN A 64 16.28 26.69 -60.72
CA GLN A 64 16.50 25.59 -61.67
C GLN A 64 17.84 24.84 -61.60
N SER A 65 17.78 23.53 -61.36
CA SER A 65 18.12 22.52 -62.38
C SER A 65 18.02 21.10 -61.81
N ALA A 66 17.45 20.23 -62.63
CA ALA A 66 17.22 18.82 -62.39
C ALA A 66 18.50 17.99 -62.13
N THR A 67 18.27 16.81 -61.55
CA THR A 67 18.80 15.47 -61.89
C THR A 67 19.10 14.69 -60.61
N SER A 68 18.29 13.68 -60.33
CA SER A 68 18.61 12.27 -60.59
C SER A 68 19.67 11.68 -59.64
N SER A 69 19.14 10.79 -58.78
CA SER A 69 19.74 9.57 -58.24
C SER A 69 21.23 9.58 -57.86
N LYS A 70 21.49 9.58 -56.55
CA LYS A 70 22.51 8.71 -55.96
C LYS A 70 22.19 8.45 -54.50
N GLY A 71 21.73 7.23 -54.20
CA GLY A 71 21.49 6.76 -52.85
C GLY A 71 22.76 6.87 -52.01
N LYS A 72 22.72 7.73 -50.99
CA LYS A 72 23.72 7.75 -49.91
C LYS A 72 23.01 7.35 -48.63
N LYS A 73 23.13 6.06 -48.28
CA LYS A 73 22.69 5.50 -47.00
C LYS A 73 23.33 6.30 -45.86
N ARG A 74 22.57 7.23 -45.26
CA ARG A 74 22.88 7.80 -43.93
C ARG A 74 21.97 7.11 -42.92
N LYS A 75 22.43 5.97 -42.40
CA LYS A 75 21.75 5.19 -41.34
C LYS A 75 22.28 5.50 -39.92
N ALA A 76 23.20 6.46 -39.78
CA ALA A 76 23.90 6.71 -38.52
C ALA A 76 23.15 7.67 -37.58
N THR A 77 22.56 8.76 -38.09
CA THR A 77 21.96 9.81 -37.24
C THR A 77 20.76 9.31 -36.43
N ARG A 78 19.86 8.55 -37.08
CA ARG A 78 18.65 8.03 -36.45
C ARG A 78 18.92 7.01 -35.32
N ASN A 79 20.05 6.29 -35.39
CA ASN A 79 20.41 5.31 -34.37
C ASN A 79 20.91 5.95 -33.06
N PHE A 80 21.59 7.10 -33.14
CA PHE A 80 22.06 7.83 -31.95
C PHE A 80 20.89 8.46 -31.18
N ASP A 81 19.88 8.95 -31.88
CA ASP A 81 18.68 9.49 -31.27
C ASP A 81 17.90 8.38 -30.55
N PHE A 82 17.71 7.22 -31.18
CA PHE A 82 17.06 6.07 -30.52
C PHE A 82 17.82 5.56 -29.30
N GLU A 83 19.15 5.53 -29.31
CA GLU A 83 19.93 5.09 -28.15
C GLU A 83 19.78 6.07 -26.97
N ARG A 84 19.76 7.38 -27.26
CA ARG A 84 19.52 8.43 -26.26
C ARG A 84 18.11 8.32 -25.68
N GLU A 85 17.10 8.22 -26.54
CA GLU A 85 15.71 8.06 -26.12
C GLU A 85 15.52 6.77 -25.31
N PHE A 86 16.10 5.65 -25.76
CA PHE A 86 16.06 4.39 -25.04
C PHE A 86 16.78 4.45 -23.69
N ALA A 87 17.90 5.17 -23.61
CA ALA A 87 18.56 5.44 -22.35
C ALA A 87 17.69 6.29 -21.42
N SER A 88 17.04 7.33 -21.93
CA SER A 88 16.12 8.16 -21.15
C SER A 88 14.93 7.37 -20.63
N VAL A 89 14.31 6.53 -21.46
CA VAL A 89 13.22 5.63 -21.05
C VAL A 89 13.69 4.64 -19.99
N ARG A 90 14.89 4.05 -20.15
CA ARG A 90 15.46 3.13 -19.18
C ARG A 90 15.72 3.80 -17.83
N GLU A 91 16.25 5.03 -17.83
CA GLU A 91 16.44 5.78 -16.58
C GLU A 91 15.09 6.14 -15.96
N ALA A 92 14.12 6.61 -16.73
CA ALA A 92 12.77 6.88 -16.21
C ALA A 92 12.12 5.63 -15.57
N ILE A 93 12.31 4.44 -16.17
CA ILE A 93 11.83 3.18 -15.60
C ILE A 93 12.54 2.86 -14.28
N LYS A 94 13.85 3.09 -14.18
CA LYS A 94 14.61 2.88 -12.93
C LYS A 94 14.15 3.84 -11.85
N ASP A 95 13.88 5.09 -12.19
CA ASP A 95 13.40 6.11 -11.25
C ASP A 95 12.03 5.73 -10.70
N VAL A 96 11.09 5.34 -11.56
CA VAL A 96 9.77 4.82 -11.14
C VAL A 96 9.92 3.58 -10.26
N ALA A 97 10.78 2.64 -10.64
CA ALA A 97 11.03 1.44 -9.84
C ALA A 97 11.62 1.80 -8.46
N THR A 98 12.46 2.83 -8.38
CA THR A 98 13.02 3.32 -7.11
C THR A 98 11.94 3.97 -6.26
N ALA A 99 11.13 4.85 -6.84
CA ALA A 99 10.01 5.49 -6.15
C ALA A 99 9.02 4.46 -5.60
N ILE A 100 8.70 3.39 -6.34
CA ILE A 100 7.84 2.30 -5.85
C ILE A 100 8.48 1.58 -4.66
N ARG A 101 9.78 1.24 -4.74
CA ARG A 101 10.48 0.57 -3.63
C ARG A 101 10.50 1.44 -2.37
N GLU A 102 10.79 2.73 -2.52
CA GLU A 102 10.80 3.68 -1.40
C GLU A 102 9.40 3.90 -0.83
N GLY A 103 8.40 4.06 -1.70
CA GLY A 103 6.99 4.14 -1.32
C GLY A 103 6.53 2.93 -0.51
N ASN A 104 6.90 1.72 -0.94
CA ASN A 104 6.61 0.48 -0.21
C ASN A 104 7.30 0.45 1.16
N ALA A 105 8.55 0.90 1.26
CA ALA A 105 9.27 0.96 2.53
C ALA A 105 8.62 1.94 3.51
N ILE A 106 8.13 3.08 3.02
CA ILE A 106 7.38 4.06 3.82
C ILE A 106 6.04 3.47 4.27
N ALA A 107 5.30 2.82 3.36
CA ALA A 107 4.02 2.20 3.65
C ALA A 107 4.12 1.08 4.70
N GLU A 108 5.17 0.25 4.65
CA GLU A 108 5.42 -0.78 5.67
C GLU A 108 5.72 -0.15 7.04
N ARG A 109 6.51 0.94 7.09
CA ARG A 109 6.84 1.64 8.35
C ARG A 109 5.64 2.37 8.95
N SER A 110 4.69 2.81 8.13
CA SER A 110 3.51 3.55 8.59
C SER A 110 2.39 2.63 9.09
N ARG A 111 2.49 1.31 8.87
CA ARG A 111 1.49 0.35 9.36
C ARG A 111 1.40 0.40 10.88
N PRO A 112 0.21 0.70 11.45
CA PRO A 112 0.02 0.63 12.89
C PRO A 112 0.32 -0.78 13.38
N ARG A 113 1.13 -0.90 14.44
CA ARG A 113 1.32 -2.18 15.10
C ARG A 113 -0.03 -2.71 15.61
N VAL A 114 -0.38 -3.92 15.19
CA VAL A 114 -1.55 -4.65 15.70
C VAL A 114 -1.08 -5.52 16.85
N TYR A 115 -1.71 -5.37 18.01
CA TYR A 115 -1.43 -6.17 19.19
C TYR A 115 -2.45 -7.30 19.27
N SER A 116 -1.98 -8.52 19.47
CA SER A 116 -2.87 -9.65 19.76
C SER A 116 -3.47 -9.52 21.15
N GLU A 117 -4.66 -10.09 21.33
CA GLU A 117 -5.32 -10.14 22.64
C GLU A 117 -4.45 -10.83 23.71
N GLN A 118 -3.69 -11.85 23.33
CA GLN A 118 -2.77 -12.55 24.22
C GLN A 118 -1.60 -11.64 24.67
N GLU A 119 -1.09 -10.77 23.78
CA GLU A 119 -0.09 -9.76 24.16
C GLU A 119 -0.67 -8.76 25.15
N VAL A 120 -1.90 -8.28 24.92
CA VAL A 120 -2.60 -7.39 25.86
C VAL A 120 -2.69 -8.04 27.24
N PHE A 121 -3.15 -9.29 27.31
CA PHE A 121 -3.31 -9.97 28.58
C PHE A 121 -1.97 -10.23 29.29
N ARG A 122 -0.94 -10.67 28.55
CA ARG A 122 0.42 -10.86 29.07
C ARG A 122 0.97 -9.56 29.65
N GLU A 123 0.72 -8.46 28.97
CA GLU A 123 1.18 -7.14 29.39
C GLU A 123 0.54 -6.69 30.70
N LEU A 124 -0.77 -6.92 30.87
CA LEU A 124 -1.47 -6.65 32.14
C LEU A 124 -0.89 -7.44 33.32
N VAL A 125 -0.46 -8.68 33.08
CA VAL A 125 0.25 -9.47 34.09
C VAL A 125 1.62 -8.87 34.38
N ARG A 126 2.36 -8.49 33.34
CA ARG A 126 3.72 -7.95 33.43
C ARG A 126 3.80 -6.66 34.23
N ILE A 127 2.87 -5.73 34.03
CA ILE A 127 2.82 -4.46 34.77
C ILE A 127 2.17 -4.60 36.16
N GLY A 128 1.83 -5.82 36.58
CA GLY A 128 1.31 -6.07 37.92
C GLY A 128 -0.12 -5.56 38.15
N VAL A 129 -1.01 -5.63 37.14
CA VAL A 129 -2.45 -5.42 37.36
C VAL A 129 -2.98 -6.54 38.24
N GLU A 130 -3.68 -6.17 39.31
CA GLU A 130 -4.26 -7.09 40.28
C GLU A 130 -5.21 -8.09 39.62
N ARG A 131 -5.22 -9.34 40.11
CA ARG A 131 -6.02 -10.42 39.52
C ARG A 131 -7.50 -10.06 39.40
N GLN A 132 -8.06 -9.38 40.40
CA GLN A 132 -9.47 -8.98 40.44
C GLN A 132 -9.80 -7.94 39.36
N LEU A 133 -8.86 -7.03 39.07
CA LEU A 133 -9.06 -5.98 38.07
C LEU A 133 -8.66 -6.41 36.65
N ARG A 134 -7.79 -7.42 36.53
CA ARG A 134 -7.15 -7.81 35.26
C ARG A 134 -8.15 -8.13 34.16
N PHE A 135 -9.19 -8.91 34.44
CA PHE A 135 -10.20 -9.24 33.42
C PHE A 135 -11.02 -8.02 33.02
N ARG A 136 -11.34 -7.13 33.97
CA ARG A 136 -12.03 -5.88 33.67
C ARG A 136 -11.18 -4.95 32.79
N ALA A 137 -9.90 -4.83 33.11
CA ALA A 137 -8.93 -4.07 32.31
C ALA A 137 -8.74 -4.66 30.91
N TYR A 138 -8.63 -5.99 30.83
CA TYR A 138 -8.53 -6.72 29.57
C TYR A 138 -9.72 -6.42 28.66
N THR A 139 -10.94 -6.66 29.15
CA THR A 139 -12.17 -6.41 28.39
C THR A 139 -12.29 -4.93 28.00
N PHE A 140 -11.92 -4.00 28.89
CA PHE A 140 -11.90 -2.57 28.60
C PHE A 140 -10.98 -2.20 27.43
N LEU A 141 -9.77 -2.77 27.40
CA LEU A 141 -8.78 -2.52 26.36
C LEU A 141 -9.21 -3.13 25.02
N ILE A 142 -9.53 -4.43 24.98
CA ILE A 142 -9.83 -5.12 23.71
C ILE A 142 -11.12 -4.61 23.05
N ALA A 143 -12.05 -4.02 23.82
CA ALA A 143 -13.26 -3.41 23.29
C ALA A 143 -12.99 -2.23 22.35
N ASN A 144 -11.78 -1.64 22.36
CA ASN A 144 -11.42 -0.55 21.47
C ASN A 144 -9.93 -0.58 21.12
N ALA A 145 -9.60 -0.80 19.84
CA ALA A 145 -8.23 -0.84 19.34
C ALA A 145 -7.42 0.45 19.61
N GLY A 146 -8.09 1.61 19.71
CA GLY A 146 -7.48 2.88 20.12
C GLY A 146 -7.00 2.88 21.57
N ARG A 147 -7.72 2.22 22.49
CA ARG A 147 -7.29 2.07 23.89
C ARG A 147 -6.06 1.19 23.99
N VAL A 148 -6.02 0.10 23.23
CA VAL A 148 -4.83 -0.78 23.13
C VAL A 148 -3.64 0.01 22.60
N ARG A 149 -3.83 0.80 21.54
CA ARG A 149 -2.77 1.64 20.97
C ARG A 149 -2.25 2.67 21.97
N ALA A 150 -3.14 3.37 22.68
CA ALA A 150 -2.76 4.33 23.71
C ALA A 150 -2.01 3.66 24.87
N PHE A 151 -2.52 2.53 25.35
CA PHE A 151 -1.91 1.73 26.42
C PHE A 151 -0.49 1.28 26.07
N PHE A 152 -0.27 0.72 24.88
CA PHE A 152 1.07 0.30 24.45
C PHE A 152 1.98 1.46 23.99
N GLY A 153 1.40 2.63 23.68
CA GLY A 153 2.15 3.85 23.43
C GLY A 153 2.68 4.51 24.71
N CYS A 154 2.03 4.28 25.86
CA CYS A 154 2.49 4.72 27.16
C CYS A 154 3.74 3.95 27.61
N PRO A 155 4.76 4.61 28.19
CA PRO A 155 5.91 3.96 28.81
C PRO A 155 5.50 2.89 29.81
N VAL A 156 6.30 1.83 29.90
CA VAL A 156 5.99 0.62 30.68
C VAL A 156 5.73 0.92 32.15
N GLU A 157 6.50 1.85 32.69
CA GLU A 157 6.54 2.25 34.09
C GLU A 157 5.24 2.98 34.50
N GLU A 158 4.66 3.72 33.57
CA GLU A 158 3.46 4.55 33.78
C GLU A 158 2.17 3.84 33.35
N ARG A 159 2.30 2.78 32.54
CA ARG A 159 1.21 2.08 31.87
C ARG A 159 0.10 1.60 32.81
N LYS A 160 0.43 1.20 34.05
CA LYS A 160 -0.56 0.77 35.04
C LYS A 160 -1.41 1.96 35.53
N GLU A 161 -0.78 3.07 35.89
CA GLU A 161 -1.48 4.27 36.35
C GLU A 161 -2.33 4.86 35.23
N PHE A 162 -1.75 4.97 34.03
CA PHE A 162 -2.46 5.42 32.83
C PHE A 162 -3.70 4.57 32.51
N LEU A 163 -3.58 3.24 32.63
CA LEU A 163 -4.71 2.33 32.44
C LEU A 163 -5.83 2.59 33.45
N LEU A 164 -5.50 2.79 34.73
CA LEU A 164 -6.48 3.11 35.76
C LEU A 164 -7.17 4.45 35.45
N GLN A 165 -6.40 5.47 35.08
CA GLN A 165 -6.94 6.75 34.64
C GLN A 165 -7.92 6.56 33.48
N MET A 166 -7.55 5.87 32.40
CA MET A 166 -8.47 5.61 31.28
C MET A 166 -9.76 4.89 31.69
N MET A 167 -9.69 3.98 32.66
CA MET A 167 -10.84 3.18 33.11
C MET A 167 -11.78 3.94 34.05
N TYR A 168 -11.26 4.91 34.81
CA TYR A 168 -11.97 5.56 35.93
C TYR A 168 -12.08 7.07 35.79
N SER A 169 -11.47 7.69 34.78
CA SER A 169 -11.69 9.11 34.49
C SER A 169 -13.16 9.35 34.17
N PRO A 170 -13.79 10.39 34.76
CA PRO A 170 -15.08 10.87 34.31
C PRO A 170 -14.94 11.19 32.83
N GLN A 171 -15.65 10.46 31.98
CA GLN A 171 -15.85 10.91 30.61
C GLN A 171 -16.76 12.13 30.75
N ASP A 172 -16.22 13.33 30.52
CA ASP A 172 -17.02 14.54 30.46
C ASP A 172 -18.18 14.29 29.49
N CYS A 173 -19.39 14.30 30.06
CA CYS A 173 -20.66 13.97 29.40
C CYS A 173 -20.97 14.89 28.22
#